data_AF-A0A973RVV4-F1
#
_entry.id   AF-A0A973RVV4-F1
#
_cell.length_a   1.000
_cell.length_b   1.000
_cell.length_c   1.000
_cell.angle_alpha   90.00
_cell.angle_beta   90.00
_cell.angle_gamma   90.00
#
_symmetry.space_group_name_H-M   'P 1'
#
loop_
_entity.id
_entity.type
_entity.pdbx_description
1 polymer ?
#
loop_
_entity_poly.entity_id
_entity_poly.type
_entity_poly.pdbx_seq_one_letter_code
_entity_poly.pdbx_strand_id
1 'polypeptide(L)'
;RELKRAGIESSVRSVDPVQFDQRRLAFEFDMIQNRWDQSLSPGNEQYFYWGSAAADNPGTRNYMGARDPAVDAMIGALLEAREHTDFVSSVRALDRALIAGFYTIPLFNVSEQWIARWNRIERPKTTSLSGYLPETWWSKGQPPASRAK
;
A
#
# COMPACT_ATOMS: atom_id res chain seq x y z
N ARG A 1 1.89 -8.22 -24.35
CA ARG A 1 2.84 -8.47 -25.47
C ARG A 1 3.87 -9.53 -25.08
N GLU A 2 4.52 -9.41 -23.92
CA GLU A 2 5.47 -10.44 -23.44
C GLU A 2 4.82 -11.82 -23.24
N LEU A 3 3.61 -11.90 -22.64
CA LEU A 3 2.88 -13.17 -22.49
C LEU A 3 2.68 -13.92 -23.82
N LYS A 4 2.38 -13.20 -24.90
CA LYS A 4 2.21 -13.78 -26.24
C LYS A 4 3.51 -14.41 -26.77
N ARG A 5 4.68 -13.88 -26.40
CA ARG A 5 5.99 -14.49 -26.76
C ARG A 5 6.22 -15.82 -26.05
N ALA A 6 5.65 -15.99 -24.85
CA ALA A 6 5.62 -17.25 -24.13
C ALA A 6 4.49 -18.19 -24.59
N GLY A 7 3.74 -17.84 -25.64
CA GLY A 7 2.62 -18.63 -26.14
C GLY A 7 1.32 -18.49 -25.33
N ILE A 8 1.26 -17.54 -24.39
CA ILE A 8 0.08 -17.31 -23.55
C ILE A 8 -0.83 -16.27 -24.22
N GLU A 9 -2.08 -16.65 -24.48
CA GLU A 9 -3.11 -15.74 -24.95
C GLU A 9 -3.70 -14.96 -23.75
N SER A 10 -3.75 -13.63 -23.88
CA SER A 10 -4.28 -12.74 -22.84
C SER A 10 -5.17 -11.68 -23.48
N SER A 11 -6.37 -11.47 -22.94
CA SER A 11 -7.26 -10.38 -23.36
C SER A 11 -7.41 -9.34 -22.25
N VAL A 12 -7.23 -8.06 -22.58
CA VAL A 12 -7.45 -6.96 -21.63
C VAL A 12 -8.85 -6.43 -21.86
N ARG A 13 -9.68 -6.44 -20.80
CA ARG A 13 -11.05 -5.92 -20.85
C ARG A 13 -11.16 -4.74 -19.90
N SER A 14 -11.48 -3.57 -20.46
CA SER A 14 -11.83 -2.39 -19.66
C SER A 14 -13.33 -2.38 -19.42
N VAL A 15 -13.74 -2.19 -18.18
CA VAL A 15 -15.14 -2.05 -17.77
C VAL A 15 -15.29 -0.74 -17.00
N ASP A 16 -16.52 -0.26 -16.80
CA ASP A 16 -16.75 0.90 -15.95
C ASP A 16 -16.44 0.57 -14.47
N PRO A 17 -16.23 1.59 -13.62
CA PRO A 17 -15.84 1.38 -12.22
C PRO A 17 -16.83 0.54 -11.40
N VAL A 18 -18.14 0.64 -11.67
CA VAL A 18 -19.15 -0.09 -10.92
C VAL A 18 -19.09 -1.58 -11.25
N GLN A 19 -18.98 -1.91 -12.54
CA GLN A 19 -18.78 -3.29 -12.98
C GLN A 19 -17.44 -3.85 -12.49
N PHE A 20 -16.37 -3.05 -12.50
CA PHE A 20 -15.07 -3.46 -11.98
C PHE A 20 -15.16 -3.85 -10.50
N ASP A 21 -15.77 -2.99 -9.68
CA ASP A 21 -15.90 -3.25 -8.25
C ASP A 21 -16.79 -4.45 -7.94
N GLN A 22 -17.94 -4.59 -8.61
CA GLN A 22 -18.80 -5.77 -8.43
C GLN A 22 -18.06 -7.07 -8.73
N ARG A 23 -17.38 -7.14 -9.87
CA ARG A 23 -16.61 -8.33 -10.27
C ARG A 23 -15.42 -8.57 -9.36
N ARG A 24 -14.73 -7.51 -8.92
CA ARG A 24 -13.61 -7.62 -7.97
C ARG A 24 -14.06 -8.15 -6.62
N LEU A 25 -15.18 -7.68 -6.08
CA LEU A 25 -15.74 -8.15 -4.81
C LEU A 25 -16.26 -9.59 -4.90
N ALA A 26 -16.74 -10.01 -6.07
CA ALA A 26 -17.20 -11.37 -6.35
C ALA A 26 -16.08 -12.32 -6.83
N PHE A 27 -14.82 -11.87 -6.91
CA PHE A 27 -13.68 -12.62 -7.44
C PHE A 27 -13.86 -13.12 -8.90
N GLU A 28 -14.61 -12.39 -9.72
CA GLU A 28 -14.90 -12.73 -11.12
C GLU A 28 -13.86 -12.17 -12.10
N PHE A 29 -12.60 -12.59 -11.95
CA PHE A 29 -11.49 -12.18 -12.81
C PHE A 29 -10.37 -13.22 -12.84
N ASP A 30 -9.59 -13.23 -13.92
CA ASP A 30 -8.35 -14.03 -13.98
C ASP A 30 -7.16 -13.24 -13.40
N MET A 31 -7.07 -11.95 -13.73
CA MET A 31 -6.02 -11.04 -13.25
C MET A 31 -6.55 -9.60 -13.23
N ILE A 32 -6.22 -8.88 -12.17
CA ILE A 32 -6.54 -7.46 -12.00
C ILE A 32 -5.30 -6.67 -11.61
N GLN A 33 -5.32 -5.38 -11.90
CA GLN A 33 -4.42 -4.44 -11.25
C GLN A 33 -5.05 -4.03 -9.91
N ASN A 34 -4.28 -4.14 -8.83
CA ASN A 34 -4.72 -3.70 -7.51
C ASN A 34 -3.56 -3.00 -6.78
N ARG A 35 -3.93 -2.12 -5.84
CA ARG A 35 -3.01 -1.45 -4.93
C ARG A 35 -3.45 -1.74 -3.50
N TRP A 36 -2.51 -2.18 -2.67
CA TRP A 36 -2.64 -2.20 -1.22
C TRP A 36 -1.82 -1.05 -0.65
N ASP A 37 -2.47 -0.15 0.06
CA ASP A 37 -1.75 0.89 0.81
C ASP A 37 -1.19 0.28 2.09
N GLN A 38 0.12 0.34 2.22
CA GLN A 38 0.85 -0.23 3.34
C GLN A 38 1.22 0.88 4.35
N SER A 39 1.34 0.48 5.61
CA SER A 39 1.76 1.35 6.69
C SER A 39 3.06 0.84 7.33
N LEU A 40 3.69 1.66 8.18
CA LEU A 40 4.80 1.21 9.03
C LEU A 40 4.33 0.39 10.24
N SER A 41 3.02 0.20 10.40
CA SER A 41 2.40 -0.53 11.48
C SER A 41 1.29 -1.43 10.91
N PRO A 42 1.62 -2.42 10.05
CA PRO A 42 0.63 -3.38 9.58
C PRO A 42 0.00 -4.11 10.76
N GLY A 43 -1.29 -4.43 10.65
CA GLY A 43 -2.09 -5.02 11.71
C GLY A 43 -3.19 -5.94 11.18
N ASN A 44 -4.38 -5.83 11.76
CA ASN A 44 -5.48 -6.78 11.51
C ASN A 44 -5.95 -6.78 10.05
N GLU A 45 -5.75 -5.69 9.32
CA GLU A 45 -6.07 -5.62 7.89
C GLU A 45 -5.32 -6.68 7.06
N GLN A 46 -4.19 -7.19 7.54
CA GLN A 46 -3.41 -8.22 6.83
C GLN A 46 -4.19 -9.53 6.71
N TYR A 47 -5.02 -9.92 7.69
CA TYR A 47 -5.91 -11.08 7.54
C TYR A 47 -6.96 -10.86 6.44
N PHE A 48 -7.48 -9.63 6.33
CA PHE A 48 -8.43 -9.27 5.28
C PHE A 48 -7.80 -9.24 3.88
N TYR A 49 -6.47 -9.07 3.80
CA TYR A 49 -5.72 -8.99 2.55
C TYR A 49 -5.16 -10.34 2.10
N TRP A 50 -4.69 -11.18 3.04
CA TRP A 50 -3.87 -12.36 2.73
C TRP A 50 -4.28 -13.62 3.49
N GLY A 51 -5.12 -13.50 4.52
CA GLY A 51 -5.45 -14.62 5.40
C GLY A 51 -6.31 -15.68 4.72
N SER A 52 -6.10 -16.95 5.06
CA SER A 52 -6.80 -18.07 4.42
C SER A 52 -8.32 -18.02 4.58
N ALA A 53 -8.81 -17.49 5.70
CA ALA A 53 -10.25 -17.30 5.93
C ALA A 53 -10.88 -16.25 5.02
N ALA A 54 -10.09 -15.30 4.51
CA ALA A 54 -10.57 -14.26 3.62
C ALA A 54 -10.71 -14.73 2.16
N ALA A 55 -10.00 -15.79 1.75
CA ALA A 55 -9.93 -16.25 0.36
C ALA A 55 -11.27 -16.69 -0.25
N ASP A 56 -12.21 -17.23 0.53
CA ASP A 56 -13.56 -17.60 0.06
C ASP A 56 -14.64 -16.61 0.49
N ASN A 57 -14.27 -15.47 1.06
CA ASN A 57 -15.26 -14.50 1.55
C ASN A 57 -15.37 -13.34 0.55
N PRO A 58 -16.45 -13.27 -0.25
CA PRO A 58 -16.65 -12.17 -1.18
C PRO A 58 -16.62 -10.83 -0.47
N GLY A 59 -15.99 -9.87 -1.11
CA GLY A 59 -15.80 -8.53 -0.58
C GLY A 59 -14.55 -8.35 0.29
N THR A 60 -13.79 -9.41 0.57
CA THR A 60 -12.44 -9.25 1.11
C THR A 60 -11.45 -8.74 0.07
N ARG A 61 -10.21 -8.51 0.49
CA ARG A 61 -9.11 -8.07 -0.39
C ARG A 61 -8.10 -9.19 -0.65
N ASN A 62 -8.43 -10.42 -0.29
CA ASN A 62 -7.71 -11.63 -0.68
C ASN A 62 -8.07 -12.01 -2.13
N TYR A 63 -7.71 -11.13 -3.06
CA TYR A 63 -8.05 -11.26 -4.48
C TYR A 63 -7.34 -12.40 -5.20
N MET A 64 -6.27 -12.92 -4.61
CA MET A 64 -5.47 -14.02 -5.14
C MET A 64 -5.92 -15.39 -4.62
N GLY A 65 -6.83 -15.42 -3.65
CA GLY A 65 -7.26 -16.65 -2.98
C GLY A 65 -6.13 -17.31 -2.17
N ALA A 66 -5.26 -16.53 -1.53
CA ALA A 66 -4.15 -17.03 -0.71
C ALA A 66 -4.66 -17.90 0.44
N ARG A 67 -4.10 -19.11 0.56
CA ARG A 67 -4.41 -20.11 1.58
C ARG A 67 -3.13 -20.77 2.08
N ASP A 68 -2.32 -20.00 2.78
CA ASP A 68 -1.02 -20.46 3.25
C ASP A 68 -0.95 -20.37 4.78
N PRO A 69 -0.84 -21.51 5.51
CA PRO A 69 -0.68 -21.53 6.95
C PRO A 69 0.53 -20.72 7.44
N ALA A 70 1.60 -20.60 6.64
CA ALA A 70 2.76 -19.78 6.98
C ALA A 70 2.42 -18.29 6.92
N VAL A 71 1.62 -17.86 5.94
CA VAL A 71 1.11 -16.47 5.86
C VAL A 71 0.23 -16.17 7.08
N ASP A 72 -0.73 -17.05 7.39
CA ASP A 72 -1.58 -16.89 8.57
C ASP A 72 -0.76 -16.82 9.87
N ALA A 73 0.24 -17.70 10.01
CA ALA A 73 1.12 -17.72 11.18
C ALA A 73 1.93 -16.42 11.33
N MET A 74 2.45 -15.86 10.23
CA MET A 74 3.20 -14.60 10.29
C MET A 74 2.31 -13.38 10.56
N ILE A 75 1.05 -13.40 10.11
CA ILE A 75 0.06 -12.39 10.52
C ILE A 75 -0.26 -12.53 12.01
N GLY A 76 -0.41 -13.75 12.54
CA GLY A 76 -0.56 -13.95 13.98
C GLY A 76 0.65 -13.41 14.76
N ALA A 77 1.86 -13.77 14.33
CA ALA A 77 3.09 -13.36 14.99
C ALA A 77 3.31 -11.83 15.00
N LEU A 78 2.96 -11.11 13.93
CA LEU A 78 3.09 -9.65 13.92
C LEU A 78 2.06 -8.98 14.86
N LEU A 79 0.88 -9.57 15.04
CA LEU A 79 -0.18 -9.03 15.92
C LEU A 79 0.11 -9.29 17.41
N GLU A 80 0.80 -10.39 17.72
CA GLU A 80 1.17 -10.77 19.07
C GLU A 80 2.47 -10.12 19.55
N ALA A 81 3.30 -9.62 18.63
CA ALA A 81 4.58 -9.01 18.93
C ALA A 81 4.43 -7.85 19.94
N ARG A 82 5.23 -7.90 21.01
CA ARG A 82 5.27 -6.85 22.06
C ARG A 82 6.49 -5.96 21.96
N GLU A 83 7.56 -6.48 21.38
CA GLU A 83 8.80 -5.76 21.16
C GLU A 83 8.93 -5.34 19.69
N HIS A 84 9.51 -4.18 19.45
CA HIS A 84 9.67 -3.64 18.10
C HIS A 84 10.54 -4.54 17.21
N THR A 85 11.58 -5.18 17.76
CA THR A 85 12.44 -6.11 17.02
C THR A 85 11.68 -7.33 16.53
N ASP A 86 10.76 -7.84 17.35
CA ASP A 86 9.95 -9.00 17.04
C ASP A 86 8.91 -8.63 15.98
N PHE A 87 8.27 -7.46 16.14
CA PHE A 87 7.34 -6.92 15.14
C PHE A 87 7.99 -6.80 13.76
N VAL A 88 9.16 -6.15 13.68
CA VAL A 88 9.91 -6.00 12.42
C VAL A 88 10.29 -7.35 11.83
N SER A 89 10.67 -8.32 12.66
CA SER A 89 11.04 -9.66 12.21
C SER A 89 9.85 -10.42 11.64
N SER A 90 8.70 -10.39 12.32
CA SER A 90 7.45 -11.00 11.86
C SER A 90 6.96 -10.38 10.55
N VAL A 91 7.00 -9.05 10.43
CA VAL A 91 6.61 -8.35 9.18
C VAL A 91 7.54 -8.74 8.02
N ARG A 92 8.86 -8.82 8.23
CA ARG A 92 9.80 -9.27 7.19
C ARG A 92 9.60 -10.73 6.81
N ALA A 93 9.20 -11.58 7.75
CA ALA A 93 8.89 -12.97 7.47
C ALA A 93 7.60 -13.11 6.66
N LEU A 94 6.56 -12.32 6.98
CA LEU A 94 5.34 -12.22 6.18
C LEU A 94 5.66 -11.78 4.74
N ASP A 95 6.45 -10.72 4.57
CA ASP A 95 6.87 -10.23 3.24
C ASP A 95 7.55 -11.34 2.40
N ARG A 96 8.47 -12.10 3.00
CA ARG A 96 9.14 -13.22 2.33
C ARG A 96 8.15 -14.33 1.92
N ALA A 97 7.19 -14.66 2.79
CA ALA A 97 6.17 -15.66 2.47
C ALA A 97 5.29 -15.20 1.29
N LEU A 98 4.87 -13.93 1.29
CA LEU A 98 4.06 -13.36 0.22
C LEU A 98 4.81 -13.32 -1.12
N ILE A 99 6.10 -12.95 -1.11
CA ILE A 99 6.95 -12.96 -2.31
C ILE A 99 7.13 -14.40 -2.84
N ALA A 100 7.37 -15.37 -1.95
CA ALA A 100 7.56 -16.77 -2.32
C ALA A 100 6.27 -17.43 -2.84
N GLY A 101 5.10 -16.90 -2.48
CA GLY A 101 3.80 -17.38 -2.97
C GLY A 101 3.44 -16.94 -4.39
N PHE A 102 4.19 -16.01 -5.00
CA PHE A 102 3.94 -15.47 -6.35
C PHE A 102 2.50 -14.97 -6.58
N TYR A 103 1.84 -14.49 -5.52
CA TYR A 103 0.47 -13.99 -5.55
C TYR A 103 0.26 -12.76 -6.41
N THR A 104 1.33 -12.00 -6.65
CA THR A 104 1.29 -10.75 -7.42
C THR A 104 2.52 -10.63 -8.30
N ILE A 105 2.41 -9.81 -9.34
CA ILE A 105 3.54 -9.33 -10.13
C ILE A 105 3.77 -7.87 -9.69
N PRO A 106 4.80 -7.58 -8.87
CA PRO A 106 5.07 -6.22 -8.43
C PRO A 106 5.35 -5.29 -9.60
N LEU A 107 4.79 -4.09 -9.56
CA LEU A 107 4.99 -3.06 -10.58
C LEU A 107 6.04 -2.05 -10.11
N PHE A 108 5.62 -0.82 -9.81
CA PHE A 108 6.51 0.30 -9.51
C PHE A 108 5.91 1.19 -8.41
N ASN A 109 6.76 2.00 -7.81
CA ASN A 109 6.37 3.08 -6.90
C ASN A 109 7.16 4.36 -7.23
N VAL A 110 6.67 5.50 -6.75
CA VAL A 110 7.42 6.76 -6.76
C VAL A 110 8.07 6.91 -5.39
N SER A 111 9.40 7.02 -5.35
CA SER A 111 10.20 7.05 -4.11
C SER A 111 10.15 8.40 -3.39
N GLU A 112 9.55 9.42 -4.01
CA GLU A 112 9.60 10.81 -3.56
C GLU A 112 8.20 11.43 -3.52
N GLN A 113 8.05 12.44 -2.66
CA GLN A 113 6.88 13.30 -2.65
C GLN A 113 7.24 14.63 -3.33
N TRP A 114 6.60 14.93 -4.46
CA TRP A 114 6.81 16.18 -5.17
C TRP A 114 5.78 17.22 -4.74
N ILE A 115 6.26 18.34 -4.20
CA ILE A 115 5.41 19.44 -3.73
C ILE A 115 5.94 20.79 -4.21
N ALA A 116 5.08 21.55 -4.89
CA ALA A 116 5.34 22.94 -5.21
C ALA A 116 4.79 23.85 -4.09
N ARG A 117 5.59 24.83 -3.64
CA ARG A 117 5.16 25.84 -2.68
C ARG A 117 5.63 27.22 -3.08
N TRP A 118 4.85 28.24 -2.72
CA TRP A 118 5.33 29.62 -2.80
C TRP A 118 6.53 29.82 -1.86
N ASN A 119 7.49 30.65 -2.28
CA ASN A 119 8.68 30.97 -1.49
C ASN A 119 8.37 31.72 -0.17
N ARG A 120 7.15 32.26 -0.02
CA ARG A 120 6.63 32.86 1.21
C ARG A 120 6.16 31.86 2.27
N ILE A 121 6.06 30.57 1.95
CA ILE A 121 5.63 29.54 2.91
C ILE A 121 6.86 28.76 3.37
N GLU A 122 7.27 28.91 4.61
CA GLU A 122 8.40 28.20 5.21
C GLU A 122 7.97 26.87 5.86
N ARG A 123 8.95 26.01 6.14
CA ARG A 123 8.73 24.66 6.69
C ARG A 123 9.86 24.27 7.66
N PRO A 124 9.65 23.27 8.53
CA PRO A 124 10.73 22.71 9.33
C PRO A 124 11.89 22.22 8.45
N LYS A 125 13.12 22.39 8.94
CA LYS A 125 14.34 21.90 8.26
C LYS A 125 14.34 20.37 8.14
N THR A 126 13.87 19.69 9.19
CA THR A 126 13.75 18.23 9.24
C THR A 126 12.37 17.81 8.77
N THR A 127 12.32 16.90 7.80
CA THR A 127 11.08 16.28 7.32
C THR A 127 10.67 15.15 8.27
N SER A 128 9.37 14.94 8.45
CA SER A 128 8.86 13.81 9.23
C SER A 128 9.17 12.47 8.54
N LEU A 129 9.19 11.38 9.31
CA LEU A 129 9.27 10.02 8.77
C LEU A 129 8.13 9.74 7.77
N SER A 130 6.95 10.34 7.97
CA SER A 130 5.78 10.19 7.09
C SER A 130 5.79 11.13 5.88
N GLY A 131 6.86 11.92 5.69
CA GLY A 131 6.98 12.88 4.61
C GLY A 131 6.63 14.32 5.01
N TYR A 132 6.13 15.11 4.06
CA TYR A 132 5.78 16.51 4.33
C TYR A 132 4.49 16.62 5.14
N LEU A 133 4.45 17.59 6.08
CA LEU A 133 3.28 17.89 6.91
C LEU A 133 2.92 19.38 6.76
N PRO A 134 1.99 19.75 5.85
CA PRO A 134 1.65 21.15 5.58
C PRO A 134 1.17 21.92 6.81
N GLU A 135 0.57 21.24 7.78
CA GLU A 135 0.14 21.77 9.07
C GLU A 135 1.31 22.28 9.93
N THR A 136 2.54 21.89 9.63
CA THR A 136 3.76 22.38 10.30
C THR A 136 4.40 23.58 9.61
N TRP A 137 3.83 24.06 8.50
CA TRP A 137 4.38 25.14 7.68
C TRP A 137 3.83 26.50 8.14
N TRP A 138 4.55 27.59 7.86
CA TRP A 138 4.14 28.94 8.26
C TRP A 138 4.41 29.96 7.16
N SER A 139 3.67 31.07 7.17
CA SER A 139 4.04 32.22 6.33
C SER A 139 5.31 32.85 6.89
N LYS A 140 6.28 33.11 6.02
CA LYS A 140 7.38 34.01 6.32
C LYS A 140 6.77 35.34 6.80
N GLY A 141 7.15 35.78 8.00
CA GLY A 141 6.61 37.01 8.58
C GLY A 141 6.78 38.18 7.61
N GLN A 142 5.77 39.04 7.49
CA GLN A 142 5.89 40.27 6.73
C GLN A 142 6.97 41.13 7.42
N PRO A 143 8.00 41.63 6.71
CA PRO A 143 8.88 42.63 7.30
C PRO A 143 8.00 43.78 7.81
N PRO A 144 8.25 44.34 9.01
CA PRO A 144 7.47 45.47 9.48
C PRO A 144 7.49 46.54 8.39
N ALA A 145 6.30 46.97 7.95
CA ALA A 145 6.19 48.06 7.00
C ALA A 145 7.00 49.24 7.54
N SER A 146 7.98 49.72 6.78
CA SER A 146 8.71 50.93 7.15
C SER A 146 7.66 52.03 7.33
N ARG A 147 7.40 52.44 8.57
CA ARG A 147 6.63 53.66 8.82
C ARG A 147 7.47 54.80 8.24
N ALA A 148 7.09 55.25 7.04
CA ALA A 148 7.56 56.51 6.52
C ALA A 148 7.15 57.60 7.51
N LYS A 149 8.13 58.39 7.96
CA LYS A 149 7.90 59.60 8.74
C LYS A 149 7.31 60.68 7.86
#